data_AF-A0AAV4I482-F1
#
_entry.id   AF-A0AAV4I482-F1
#
_cell.length_a   1.000
_cell.length_b   1.000
_cell.length_c   1.000
_cell.angle_alpha   90.00
_cell.angle_beta   90.00
_cell.angle_gamma   90.00
#
_symmetry.space_group_name_H-M   'P 1'
#
loop_
_entity.id
_entity.type
_entity.pdbx_description
1 polymer ?
#
loop_
_entity_poly.entity_id
_entity_poly.type
_entity_poly.pdbx_seq_one_letter_code
_entity_poly.pdbx_strand_id
1 'polypeptide(L)'
;MNTACCLTSGLRAVAYDSVSARKPFSVRAMQVATPNLSPFAASARVQPPECKTRRALYNSLEVSGGMAKSTDLSHHECEILEKGLEAAEAALAWERCKKNPGHAEFIPVQEFLASHLPSSLTGGDRARLSMIVDRTVRLRVHCTSRDRPDGDCLSQYRGSDRLRLGTGFIYYMNDPKCNQPCPCRECGGNVAKKFWTFSVITACHVVYNTEEAKETKVDLFYDDENCEQDGRMKTVWAVEVKWAESDNDLCVIFCVTHDEMLGERIRCLIEQWNSGHSQTESEGTSVPSLDFGDKAALVVSHPHGQPKKISVGKISLVTDSCVDEFGCEYLAATCPGSSGAPVIEIRTVDEPRVLPMWGAQVHCGTYVNADSEFGPYFNFSNFLYRPLLTNAC
;
A
#
# COMPACT_ATOMS: atom_id res chain seq x y z
N MET A 1 58.63 -9.96 -42.04
CA MET A 1 57.93 -8.77 -42.57
C MET A 1 56.45 -9.04 -42.37
N ASN A 2 55.93 -8.69 -41.19
CA ASN A 2 55.12 -7.48 -40.91
C ASN A 2 53.66 -7.70 -41.37
N THR A 3 52.59 -7.60 -40.58
CA THR A 3 52.40 -6.98 -39.26
C THR A 3 51.11 -7.53 -38.63
N ALA A 4 51.06 -7.60 -37.30
CA ALA A 4 49.89 -7.90 -36.48
C ALA A 4 48.91 -6.71 -36.38
N CYS A 5 47.64 -6.98 -36.04
CA CYS A 5 46.77 -6.00 -35.39
C CYS A 5 45.78 -6.69 -34.45
N CYS A 6 46.04 -6.55 -33.15
CA CYS A 6 45.12 -6.81 -32.05
C CYS A 6 44.35 -5.51 -31.76
N LEU A 7 43.05 -5.61 -31.47
CA LEU A 7 42.28 -4.56 -30.80
C LEU A 7 41.63 -5.16 -29.55
N THR A 8 42.17 -4.75 -28.40
CA THR A 8 41.63 -4.98 -27.06
C THR A 8 40.83 -3.74 -26.65
N SER A 9 39.55 -3.92 -26.33
CA SER A 9 38.69 -2.88 -25.75
C SER A 9 38.91 -2.81 -24.24
N GLY A 10 39.36 -1.65 -23.77
CA GLY A 10 39.70 -1.37 -22.38
C GLY A 10 38.47 -1.13 -21.48
N LEU A 11 38.40 -1.90 -20.40
CA LEU A 11 37.62 -1.60 -19.21
C LEU A 11 38.36 -0.55 -18.37
N ARG A 12 37.73 0.61 -18.15
CA ARG A 12 38.18 1.59 -17.15
C ARG A 12 37.59 1.21 -15.80
N ALA A 13 38.44 0.68 -14.91
CA ALA A 13 38.16 0.58 -13.49
C ALA A 13 38.39 1.95 -12.84
N VAL A 14 37.37 2.45 -12.12
CA VAL A 14 37.49 3.63 -11.25
C VAL A 14 37.98 3.13 -9.89
N ALA A 15 39.23 3.45 -9.55
CA ALA A 15 39.80 3.20 -8.24
C ALA A 15 39.23 4.21 -7.23
N TYR A 16 38.68 3.70 -6.12
CA TYR A 16 38.38 4.50 -4.94
C TYR A 16 39.59 4.47 -4.01
N ASP A 17 40.16 5.65 -3.76
CA ASP A 17 41.26 5.84 -2.84
C ASP A 17 40.81 5.59 -1.39
N SER A 18 41.53 4.69 -0.74
CA SER A 18 41.49 4.39 0.68
C SER A 18 42.24 5.44 1.48
N VAL A 19 41.55 6.17 2.36
CA VAL A 19 42.20 7.07 3.33
C VAL A 19 41.61 6.94 4.74
N SER A 20 42.54 6.66 5.66
CA SER A 20 42.61 7.04 7.07
C SER A 20 42.09 6.09 8.16
N ALA A 21 43.10 5.47 8.76
CA ALA A 21 43.21 4.89 10.09
C ALA A 21 42.30 5.47 11.20
N ARG A 22 41.61 4.54 11.88
CA ARG A 22 40.90 4.76 13.15
C ARG A 22 41.90 4.89 14.31
N LYS A 23 41.71 5.91 15.16
CA LYS A 23 42.25 5.93 16.53
C LYS A 23 41.35 5.08 17.45
N PRO A 24 41.89 4.32 18.41
CA PRO A 24 41.08 3.56 19.36
C PRO A 24 40.45 4.48 20.41
N PHE A 25 39.12 4.42 20.54
CA PHE A 25 38.39 4.97 21.67
C PHE A 25 38.47 3.97 22.84
N SER A 26 39.03 4.41 23.95
CA SER A 26 39.01 3.72 25.24
C SER A 26 37.65 3.92 25.89
N VAL A 27 36.88 2.84 26.04
CA VAL A 27 35.62 2.83 26.79
C VAL A 27 35.93 2.32 28.20
N ARG A 28 35.84 3.21 29.19
CA ARG A 28 35.83 2.85 30.61
C ARG A 28 34.54 2.08 30.91
N ALA A 29 34.68 0.89 31.48
CA ALA A 29 33.59 0.15 32.09
C ALA A 29 33.04 0.94 33.29
N MET A 30 31.78 1.37 33.21
CA MET A 30 31.00 1.77 34.37
C MET A 30 30.26 0.54 34.88
N GLN A 31 30.64 0.07 36.07
CA GLN A 31 29.88 -0.90 36.85
C GLN A 31 28.57 -0.23 37.30
N VAL A 32 27.44 -0.71 36.79
CA VAL A 32 26.11 -0.35 37.31
C VAL A 32 25.72 -1.41 38.33
N ALA A 33 25.51 -0.97 39.57
CA ALA A 33 25.05 -1.77 40.68
C ALA A 33 23.60 -2.21 40.45
N THR A 34 23.33 -3.50 40.63
CA THR A 34 21.99 -4.09 40.66
C THR A 34 21.35 -3.88 42.04
N PRO A 35 20.13 -3.31 42.14
CA PRO A 35 19.31 -3.50 43.32
C PRO A 35 18.43 -4.76 43.16
N ASN A 36 18.59 -5.68 44.10
CA ASN A 36 17.62 -6.73 44.44
C ASN A 36 16.34 -6.11 45.02
N LEU A 37 15.20 -6.79 44.82
CA LEU A 37 13.89 -6.78 45.53
C LEU A 37 12.76 -6.89 44.49
N SER A 38 11.63 -7.59 44.60
CA SER A 38 11.05 -8.68 45.41
C SER A 38 9.75 -9.09 44.66
N PRO A 39 9.11 -10.26 44.90
CA PRO A 39 8.04 -10.77 44.05
C PRO A 39 6.69 -10.14 44.41
N PHE A 40 6.02 -9.50 43.44
CA PHE A 40 4.63 -9.04 43.58
C PHE A 40 3.62 -10.05 43.04
N ALA A 41 2.55 -10.16 43.81
CA ALA A 41 1.48 -11.14 43.73
C ALA A 41 0.60 -11.03 42.49
N ALA A 42 0.00 -12.17 42.15
CA ALA A 42 -1.00 -12.35 41.11
C ALA A 42 -2.23 -11.45 41.33
N SER A 43 -2.61 -10.68 40.31
CA SER A 43 -3.87 -9.96 40.23
C SER A 43 -4.80 -10.64 39.22
N ALA A 44 -6.07 -10.70 39.60
CA ALA A 44 -7.13 -11.48 38.98
C ALA A 44 -7.48 -11.04 37.55
N ARG A 45 -7.82 -12.01 36.71
CA ARG A 45 -8.37 -11.81 35.36
C ARG A 45 -9.78 -11.20 35.47
N VAL A 46 -9.94 -10.00 34.95
CA VAL A 46 -11.25 -9.44 34.59
C VAL A 46 -11.58 -9.93 33.18
N GLN A 47 -12.67 -10.68 33.03
CA GLN A 47 -13.22 -11.04 31.72
C GLN A 47 -13.87 -9.82 31.06
N PRO A 48 -13.63 -9.55 29.77
CA PRO A 48 -14.43 -8.57 29.03
C PRO A 48 -15.83 -9.12 28.72
N PRO A 49 -16.87 -8.27 28.67
CA PRO A 49 -18.24 -8.71 28.46
C PRO A 49 -18.51 -9.17 27.01
N GLU A 50 -19.36 -10.20 26.93
CA GLU A 50 -19.86 -10.85 25.72
C GLU A 50 -20.51 -9.87 24.74
N CYS A 51 -20.06 -9.90 23.48
CA CYS A 51 -20.74 -9.26 22.36
C CYS A 51 -21.91 -10.15 21.93
N LYS A 52 -23.14 -9.80 22.35
CA LYS A 52 -24.37 -10.48 21.95
C LYS A 52 -24.86 -9.92 20.62
N THR A 53 -24.82 -10.77 19.60
CA THR A 53 -25.47 -10.64 18.30
C THR A 53 -26.99 -10.43 18.44
N ARG A 54 -27.54 -9.43 17.76
CA ARG A 54 -28.98 -9.37 17.42
C ARG A 54 -29.14 -9.44 15.91
N ARG A 55 -29.45 -10.65 15.45
CA ARG A 55 -30.03 -10.94 14.13
C ARG A 55 -31.49 -11.29 14.37
N ALA A 56 -32.41 -10.42 14.00
CA ALA A 56 -33.81 -10.78 13.77
C ALA A 56 -34.54 -9.64 13.06
N LEU A 57 -35.37 -10.04 12.09
CA LEU A 57 -36.36 -9.27 11.34
C LEU A 57 -35.84 -8.57 10.08
N TYR A 58 -35.87 -9.30 8.96
CA TYR A 58 -36.82 -9.00 7.88
C TYR A 58 -36.94 -10.23 6.96
N ASN A 59 -38.11 -10.88 7.02
CA ASN A 59 -38.60 -11.81 6.01
C ASN A 59 -39.99 -11.33 5.62
N SER A 60 -40.34 -11.56 4.36
CA SER A 60 -41.63 -11.35 3.68
C SER A 60 -41.88 -9.97 3.07
N LEU A 61 -41.48 -9.83 1.80
CA LEU A 61 -42.36 -9.29 0.76
C LEU A 61 -41.92 -9.88 -0.58
N GLU A 62 -42.66 -10.89 -1.02
CA GLU A 62 -42.60 -11.42 -2.38
C GLU A 62 -43.25 -10.42 -3.34
N VAL A 63 -42.49 -9.92 -4.31
CA VAL A 63 -43.04 -9.34 -5.53
C VAL A 63 -42.38 -10.04 -6.70
N SER A 64 -43.17 -10.90 -7.34
CA SER A 64 -42.84 -11.62 -8.57
C SER A 64 -42.81 -10.64 -9.76
N GLY A 65 -41.61 -10.36 -10.27
CA GLY A 65 -41.38 -9.58 -11.48
C GLY A 65 -40.06 -9.98 -12.12
N GLY A 66 -40.07 -11.10 -12.86
CA GLY A 66 -38.89 -11.65 -13.52
C GLY A 66 -38.36 -10.77 -14.64
N MET A 67 -37.44 -9.88 -14.31
CA MET A 67 -36.34 -9.50 -15.21
C MET A 67 -35.10 -10.19 -14.68
N ALA A 68 -34.52 -11.10 -15.49
CA ALA A 68 -33.18 -11.58 -15.24
C ALA A 68 -32.22 -10.39 -15.36
N LYS A 69 -31.98 -9.67 -14.25
CA LYS A 69 -30.81 -8.81 -14.13
C LYS A 69 -29.62 -9.71 -14.43
N SER A 70 -28.85 -9.38 -15.47
CA SER A 70 -27.49 -9.89 -15.63
C SER A 70 -26.83 -9.72 -14.27
N THR A 71 -26.56 -10.82 -13.58
CA THR A 71 -25.67 -10.84 -12.43
C THR A 71 -24.26 -10.71 -12.98
N ASP A 72 -23.97 -9.58 -13.64
CA ASP A 72 -22.62 -9.09 -13.77
C ASP A 72 -22.18 -8.82 -12.34
N LEU A 73 -21.70 -9.89 -11.70
CA LEU A 73 -20.93 -9.87 -10.48
C LEU A 73 -19.99 -8.68 -10.64
N SER A 74 -20.16 -7.66 -9.78
CA SER A 74 -19.30 -6.49 -9.77
C SER A 74 -17.87 -7.00 -9.89
N HIS A 75 -17.20 -6.65 -10.98
CA HIS A 75 -15.87 -7.15 -11.24
C HIS A 75 -14.92 -6.41 -10.28
N HIS A 76 -14.79 -6.93 -9.07
CA HIS A 76 -13.78 -6.43 -8.14
C HIS A 76 -12.41 -6.68 -8.75
N GLU A 77 -11.57 -5.66 -8.74
CA GLU A 77 -10.30 -5.65 -9.47
C GLU A 77 -9.18 -6.37 -8.71
N CYS A 78 -9.49 -7.53 -8.16
CA CYS A 78 -8.53 -8.52 -7.69
C CYS A 78 -8.23 -9.51 -8.82
N GLU A 79 -6.95 -9.71 -9.13
CA GLU A 79 -6.54 -10.79 -10.04
C GLU A 79 -6.51 -12.10 -9.26
N ILE A 80 -7.13 -13.16 -9.80
CA ILE A 80 -7.16 -14.48 -9.19
C ILE A 80 -6.44 -15.43 -10.14
N LEU A 81 -5.29 -15.92 -9.70
CA LEU A 81 -4.51 -16.89 -10.43
C LEU A 81 -4.99 -18.32 -10.11
N GLU A 82 -4.81 -19.20 -11.08
CA GLU A 82 -5.08 -20.62 -10.94
C GLU A 82 -3.86 -21.33 -10.30
N LYS A 83 -3.69 -22.63 -10.53
CA LYS A 83 -2.63 -23.44 -9.89
C LYS A 83 -1.31 -23.46 -10.67
N GLY A 84 -1.16 -22.64 -11.70
CA GLY A 84 0.05 -22.57 -12.52
C GLY A 84 1.15 -21.73 -11.88
N LEU A 85 2.18 -21.44 -12.68
CA LEU A 85 3.27 -20.57 -12.27
C LEU A 85 2.79 -19.12 -12.24
N GLU A 86 2.89 -18.47 -11.08
CA GLU A 86 2.45 -17.08 -10.85
C GLU A 86 2.82 -16.14 -12.00
N ALA A 87 4.10 -16.11 -12.39
CA ALA A 87 4.58 -15.23 -13.46
C ALA A 87 3.97 -15.55 -14.84
N ALA A 88 3.79 -16.83 -15.16
CA ALA A 88 3.23 -17.24 -16.44
C ALA A 88 1.72 -16.92 -16.52
N GLU A 89 0.98 -17.16 -15.44
CA GLU A 89 -0.45 -16.86 -15.38
C GLU A 89 -0.71 -15.36 -15.36
N ALA A 90 0.07 -14.59 -14.59
CA ALA A 90 0.02 -13.13 -14.61
C ALA A 90 0.32 -12.55 -16.01
N ALA A 91 1.30 -13.09 -16.72
CA ALA A 91 1.63 -12.68 -18.09
C ALA A 91 0.50 -13.02 -19.07
N LEU A 92 -0.11 -14.21 -18.95
CA LEU A 92 -1.26 -14.60 -19.77
C LEU A 92 -2.50 -13.75 -19.47
N ALA A 93 -2.75 -13.40 -18.20
CA ALA A 93 -3.83 -12.50 -17.79
C ALA A 93 -3.64 -11.11 -18.40
N TRP A 94 -2.41 -10.59 -18.36
CA TRP A 94 -2.03 -9.35 -19.04
C TRP A 94 -2.25 -9.42 -20.56
N GLU A 95 -1.79 -10.46 -21.24
CA GLU A 95 -1.97 -10.59 -22.69
C GLU A 95 -3.46 -10.67 -23.09
N ARG A 96 -4.27 -11.36 -22.29
CA ARG A 96 -5.69 -11.64 -22.57
C ARG A 96 -6.65 -10.62 -21.97
N CYS A 97 -6.14 -9.54 -21.38
CA CYS A 97 -6.98 -8.54 -20.74
C CYS A 97 -7.92 -7.88 -21.76
N LYS A 98 -9.22 -7.99 -21.49
CA LYS A 98 -10.28 -7.37 -22.30
C LYS A 98 -10.63 -5.97 -21.82
N LYS A 99 -10.33 -5.63 -20.57
CA LYS A 99 -10.68 -4.34 -19.96
C LYS A 99 -9.87 -3.20 -20.57
N ASN A 100 -8.56 -3.39 -20.73
CA ASN A 100 -7.65 -2.44 -21.37
C ASN A 100 -6.81 -3.15 -22.45
N PRO A 101 -7.39 -3.42 -23.64
CA PRO A 101 -6.69 -4.16 -24.68
C PRO A 101 -5.35 -3.51 -25.06
N GLY A 102 -4.26 -4.28 -24.96
CA GLY A 102 -2.91 -3.80 -25.24
C GLY A 102 -2.31 -2.88 -24.18
N HIS A 103 -3.06 -2.51 -23.13
CA HIS A 103 -2.59 -1.74 -21.99
C HIS A 103 -1.85 -0.43 -22.32
N ALA A 104 -2.27 0.26 -23.38
CA ALA A 104 -1.59 1.46 -23.87
C ALA A 104 -1.52 2.63 -22.85
N GLU A 105 -2.43 2.65 -21.88
CA GLU A 105 -2.51 3.68 -20.82
C GLU A 105 -1.68 3.33 -19.57
N PHE A 106 -1.02 2.17 -19.53
CA PHE A 106 -0.17 1.75 -18.42
C PHE A 106 1.29 2.01 -18.73
N ILE A 107 1.83 3.07 -18.14
CA ILE A 107 3.22 3.49 -18.33
C ILE A 107 4.11 2.73 -17.34
N PRO A 108 5.12 1.97 -17.78
CA PRO A 108 6.11 1.40 -16.88
C PRO A 108 6.77 2.49 -16.04
N VAL A 109 6.97 2.25 -14.74
CA VAL A 109 7.54 3.27 -13.85
C VAL A 109 8.90 3.81 -14.32
N GLN A 110 9.74 2.96 -14.92
CA GLN A 110 11.04 3.34 -15.47
C GLN A 110 10.95 4.22 -16.71
N GLU A 111 9.81 4.16 -17.41
CA GLU A 111 9.51 4.96 -18.60
C GLU A 111 8.69 6.20 -18.24
N PHE A 112 8.35 6.39 -16.97
CA PHE A 112 7.53 7.51 -16.55
C PHE A 112 8.33 8.82 -16.57
N LEU A 113 8.30 9.48 -17.72
CA LEU A 113 9.00 10.73 -17.99
C LEU A 113 8.24 11.97 -17.50
N ALA A 114 8.99 13.07 -17.42
CA ALA A 114 8.45 14.36 -17.05
C ALA A 114 7.35 14.88 -17.99
N SER A 115 7.34 14.41 -19.24
CA SER A 115 6.35 14.73 -20.28
C SER A 115 5.01 14.05 -20.10
N HIS A 116 4.92 12.98 -19.28
CA HIS A 116 3.64 12.35 -18.94
C HIS A 116 2.88 13.11 -17.86
N LEU A 117 3.56 14.06 -17.23
CA LEU A 117 2.99 14.93 -16.22
C LEU A 117 2.64 16.29 -16.83
N PRO A 118 1.60 16.96 -16.29
CA PRO A 118 1.37 18.37 -16.58
C PRO A 118 2.66 19.18 -16.43
N SER A 119 2.95 20.06 -17.39
CA SER A 119 4.12 20.94 -17.35
C SER A 119 4.11 21.89 -16.15
N SER A 120 2.93 22.10 -15.55
CA SER A 120 2.72 22.87 -14.32
C SER A 120 3.28 22.20 -13.06
N LEU A 121 3.60 20.90 -13.09
CA LEU A 121 4.14 20.21 -11.91
C LEU A 121 5.58 20.62 -11.61
N THR A 122 5.79 21.04 -10.37
CA THR A 122 7.07 21.50 -9.85
C THR A 122 8.06 20.34 -9.66
N GLY A 123 9.34 20.65 -9.42
CA GLY A 123 10.31 19.64 -9.00
C GLY A 123 9.91 18.93 -7.70
N GLY A 124 9.25 19.64 -6.78
CA GLY A 124 8.73 19.07 -5.53
C GLY A 124 7.62 18.04 -5.76
N ASP A 125 6.70 18.29 -6.69
CA ASP A 125 5.62 17.36 -7.01
C ASP A 125 6.15 16.06 -7.63
N ARG A 126 7.18 16.18 -8.47
CA ARG A 126 7.88 15.02 -9.06
C ARG A 126 8.57 14.19 -7.99
N ALA A 127 9.20 14.83 -7.00
CA ALA A 127 9.79 14.13 -5.85
C ALA A 127 8.71 13.39 -5.05
N ARG A 128 7.58 14.04 -4.74
CA ARG A 128 6.43 13.41 -4.05
C ARG A 128 5.89 12.20 -4.81
N LEU A 129 5.76 12.30 -6.14
CA LEU A 129 5.32 11.18 -6.97
C LEU A 129 6.30 10.00 -6.90
N SER A 130 7.61 10.26 -6.98
CA SER A 130 8.63 9.22 -6.82
C SER A 130 8.50 8.50 -5.47
N MET A 131 8.16 9.23 -4.41
CA MET A 131 7.94 8.63 -3.10
C MET A 131 6.67 7.78 -3.04
N ILE A 132 5.61 8.18 -3.74
CA ILE A 132 4.39 7.37 -3.83
C ILE A 132 4.67 6.08 -4.59
N VAL A 133 5.42 6.18 -5.68
CA VAL A 133 5.93 5.03 -6.44
C VAL A 133 6.70 4.08 -5.53
N ASP A 134 7.68 4.57 -4.76
CA ASP A 134 8.51 3.74 -3.89
C ASP A 134 7.72 3.10 -2.73
N ARG A 135 6.61 3.72 -2.31
CA ARG A 135 5.73 3.23 -1.24
C ARG A 135 4.62 2.30 -1.74
N THR A 136 4.42 2.21 -3.06
CA THR A 136 3.45 1.30 -3.67
C THR A 136 4.03 -0.12 -3.71
N VAL A 137 3.27 -1.09 -3.23
CA VAL A 137 3.69 -2.49 -3.07
C VAL A 137 2.74 -3.43 -3.81
N ARG A 138 3.25 -4.59 -4.22
CA ARG A 138 2.43 -5.69 -4.73
C ARG A 138 2.04 -6.62 -3.58
N LEU A 139 0.79 -7.03 -3.55
CA LEU A 139 0.26 -7.98 -2.58
C LEU A 139 0.01 -9.33 -3.24
N ARG A 140 0.42 -10.40 -2.58
CA ARG A 140 0.18 -11.79 -2.98
C ARG A 140 -0.48 -12.54 -1.83
N VAL A 141 -1.79 -12.74 -1.95
CA VAL A 141 -2.62 -13.32 -0.90
C VAL A 141 -2.87 -14.79 -1.22
N HIS A 142 -2.28 -15.70 -0.42
CA HIS A 142 -2.30 -17.15 -0.67
C HIS A 142 -3.48 -17.88 -0.01
N CYS A 143 -4.45 -17.15 0.54
CA CYS A 143 -5.58 -17.71 1.28
C CYS A 143 -6.82 -16.85 1.05
N THR A 144 -7.99 -17.48 0.98
CA THR A 144 -9.27 -16.80 1.15
C THR A 144 -9.92 -17.29 2.43
N SER A 145 -10.18 -16.38 3.37
CA SER A 145 -10.71 -16.75 4.69
C SER A 145 -12.07 -17.42 4.57
N ARG A 146 -12.35 -18.37 5.48
CA ARG A 146 -13.69 -18.96 5.60
C ARG A 146 -14.73 -17.96 6.14
N ASP A 147 -14.27 -16.88 6.76
CA ASP A 147 -15.11 -15.88 7.41
C ASP A 147 -15.58 -14.74 6.49
N ARG A 148 -15.22 -14.79 5.19
CA ARG A 148 -15.72 -13.82 4.21
C ARG A 148 -17.25 -13.84 4.18
N PRO A 149 -17.96 -12.70 4.13
CA PRO A 149 -19.42 -12.66 4.23
C PRO A 149 -20.10 -13.19 2.95
N ASP A 150 -21.34 -13.67 3.07
CA ASP A 150 -22.11 -14.10 1.89
C ASP A 150 -22.37 -12.89 0.99
N GLY A 151 -22.23 -13.08 -0.32
CA GLY A 151 -22.31 -12.00 -1.30
C GLY A 151 -20.99 -11.24 -1.52
N ASP A 152 -19.95 -11.48 -0.72
CA ASP A 152 -18.59 -11.01 -1.04
C ASP A 152 -18.14 -11.63 -2.38
N CYS A 153 -17.40 -10.86 -3.17
CA CYS A 153 -16.94 -11.28 -4.49
C CYS A 153 -16.01 -12.49 -4.48
N LEU A 154 -15.40 -12.77 -3.34
CA LEU A 154 -14.53 -13.92 -3.11
C LEU A 154 -15.16 -14.96 -2.18
N SER A 155 -16.44 -14.82 -1.84
CA SER A 155 -17.18 -15.79 -1.01
C SER A 155 -17.17 -17.21 -1.60
N GLN A 156 -17.17 -17.34 -2.93
CA GLN A 156 -17.06 -18.62 -3.63
C GLN A 156 -15.69 -19.31 -3.49
N TYR A 157 -14.67 -18.58 -3.05
CA TYR A 157 -13.29 -19.08 -2.89
C TYR A 157 -12.91 -19.32 -1.42
N ARG A 158 -13.85 -19.18 -0.48
CA ARG A 158 -13.61 -19.41 0.96
C ARG A 158 -12.87 -20.72 1.23
N GLY A 159 -11.83 -20.64 2.06
CA GLY A 159 -11.00 -21.77 2.45
C GLY A 159 -10.10 -22.30 1.33
N SER A 160 -10.07 -21.67 0.16
CA SER A 160 -9.14 -22.01 -0.91
C SER A 160 -7.80 -21.31 -0.74
N ASP A 161 -6.78 -21.89 -1.36
CA ASP A 161 -5.40 -21.42 -1.45
C ASP A 161 -5.10 -20.73 -2.80
N ARG A 162 -6.13 -20.33 -3.54
CA ARG A 162 -5.97 -19.64 -4.83
C ARG A 162 -5.25 -18.32 -4.60
N LEU A 163 -4.16 -18.11 -5.35
CA LEU A 163 -3.35 -16.91 -5.25
C LEU A 163 -4.14 -15.72 -5.80
N ARG A 164 -4.29 -14.68 -4.98
CA ARG A 164 -4.87 -13.41 -5.37
C ARG A 164 -3.82 -12.32 -5.37
N LEU A 165 -3.87 -11.45 -6.37
CA LEU A 165 -2.96 -10.31 -6.51
C LEU A 165 -3.73 -9.02 -6.30
N GLY A 166 -3.06 -8.08 -5.64
CA GLY A 166 -3.54 -6.73 -5.44
C GLY A 166 -2.38 -5.75 -5.28
N THR A 167 -2.73 -4.50 -5.02
CA THR A 167 -1.80 -3.42 -4.72
C THR A 167 -2.00 -2.95 -3.27
N GLY A 168 -0.95 -2.41 -2.67
CA GLY A 168 -1.07 -1.68 -1.42
C GLY A 168 -0.16 -0.46 -1.39
N PHE A 169 -0.31 0.35 -0.34
CA PHE A 169 0.47 1.56 -0.11
C PHE A 169 1.01 1.61 1.31
N ILE A 170 2.33 1.71 1.47
CA ILE A 170 2.96 1.85 2.79
C ILE A 170 2.59 3.23 3.35
N TYR A 171 1.74 3.31 4.37
CA TYR A 171 1.28 4.60 4.90
C TYR A 171 2.01 5.05 6.17
N TYR A 172 2.45 4.10 6.99
CA TYR A 172 2.98 4.39 8.32
C TYR A 172 4.07 3.41 8.73
N MET A 173 5.01 3.89 9.53
CA MET A 173 6.08 3.09 10.10
C MET A 173 6.29 3.48 11.56
N ASN A 174 6.47 2.48 12.42
CA ASN A 174 6.82 2.69 13.81
C ASN A 174 8.35 2.79 13.95
N ASP A 175 8.80 3.38 15.04
CA ASP A 175 10.19 3.33 15.45
C ASP A 175 10.71 1.89 15.54
N PRO A 176 12.00 1.66 15.25
CA PRO A 176 12.60 0.34 15.37
C PRO A 176 12.49 -0.17 16.81
N LYS A 177 12.13 -1.44 16.94
CA LYS A 177 12.00 -2.13 18.24
C LYS A 177 13.24 -2.98 18.48
N CYS A 178 13.77 -2.94 19.70
CA CYS A 178 14.94 -3.70 20.11
C CYS A 178 14.64 -4.51 21.37
N ASN A 179 15.16 -5.74 21.46
CA ASN A 179 15.01 -6.61 22.62
C ASN A 179 13.55 -6.85 23.03
N GLN A 180 12.65 -6.94 22.04
CA GLN A 180 11.23 -7.23 22.24
C GLN A 180 10.82 -8.50 21.47
N PRO A 181 9.79 -9.22 21.92
CA PRO A 181 9.15 -10.29 21.15
C PRO A 181 8.77 -9.80 19.74
N CYS A 182 9.28 -10.47 18.72
CA CYS A 182 8.94 -10.15 17.34
C CYS A 182 7.69 -10.95 16.91
N PRO A 183 6.65 -10.29 16.39
CA PRO A 183 5.40 -10.96 16.03
C PRO A 183 5.46 -11.68 14.68
N CYS A 184 6.58 -11.58 13.95
CA CYS A 184 6.69 -12.28 12.68
C CYS A 184 6.78 -13.80 12.89
N ARG A 185 6.33 -14.54 11.88
CA ARG A 185 6.31 -16.00 11.88
C ARG A 185 7.69 -16.65 12.02
N GLU A 186 8.74 -16.01 11.50
CA GLU A 186 10.11 -16.54 11.53
C GLU A 186 10.69 -16.51 12.95
N CYS A 187 10.39 -15.46 13.70
CA CYS A 187 10.79 -15.35 15.10
C CYS A 187 9.89 -16.18 16.02
N GLY A 188 8.63 -16.41 15.65
CA GLY A 188 7.70 -17.18 16.48
C GLY A 188 7.50 -16.59 17.88
N GLY A 189 7.52 -15.25 18.00
CA GLY A 189 7.43 -14.55 19.27
C GLY A 189 8.73 -14.47 20.08
N ASN A 190 9.84 -15.03 19.59
CA ASN A 190 11.13 -14.88 20.25
C ASN A 190 11.59 -13.41 20.26
N VAL A 191 12.40 -13.07 21.26
CA VAL A 191 12.98 -11.74 21.40
C VAL A 191 13.96 -11.48 20.25
N ALA A 192 13.66 -10.50 19.42
CA ALA A 192 14.54 -10.07 18.33
C ALA A 192 15.46 -8.95 18.80
N LYS A 193 16.71 -8.97 18.29
CA LYS A 193 17.70 -7.93 18.60
C LYS A 193 17.23 -6.55 18.13
N LYS A 194 16.75 -6.46 16.89
CA LYS A 194 16.21 -5.26 16.25
C LYS A 194 15.27 -5.66 15.13
N PHE A 195 14.12 -5.02 15.03
CA PHE A 195 13.19 -5.18 13.91
C PHE A 195 12.40 -3.89 13.67
N TRP A 196 11.89 -3.75 12.45
CA TRP A 196 11.06 -2.63 12.03
C TRP A 196 9.66 -3.12 11.72
N THR A 197 8.70 -2.23 11.92
CA THR A 197 7.29 -2.53 11.64
C THR A 197 6.66 -1.38 10.89
N PHE A 198 5.88 -1.72 9.88
CA PHE A 198 5.20 -0.74 9.04
C PHE A 198 3.83 -1.28 8.64
N SER A 199 2.97 -0.37 8.20
CA SER A 199 1.59 -0.69 7.86
C SER A 199 1.32 -0.33 6.41
N VAL A 200 0.58 -1.21 5.73
CA VAL A 200 0.20 -1.07 4.33
C VAL A 200 -1.32 -0.93 4.27
N ILE A 201 -1.78 0.12 3.60
CA ILE A 201 -3.19 0.29 3.26
C ILE A 201 -3.45 -0.46 1.96
N THR A 202 -4.57 -1.16 1.87
CA THR A 202 -5.08 -1.82 0.68
C THR A 202 -6.60 -1.86 0.74
N ALA A 203 -7.24 -2.47 -0.25
CA ALA A 203 -8.67 -2.68 -0.24
C ALA A 203 -9.06 -3.89 0.65
N CYS A 204 -10.19 -3.80 1.35
CA CYS A 204 -10.68 -4.87 2.24
C CYS A 204 -11.03 -6.15 1.45
N HIS A 205 -11.54 -6.00 0.23
CA HIS A 205 -11.76 -7.17 -0.63
C HIS A 205 -10.44 -7.83 -1.08
N VAL A 206 -9.30 -7.12 -1.08
CA VAL A 206 -7.97 -7.72 -1.33
C VAL A 206 -7.53 -8.53 -0.11
N VAL A 207 -7.49 -7.93 1.07
CA VAL A 207 -7.18 -8.63 2.34
C VAL A 207 -8.29 -8.37 3.34
N TYR A 208 -9.05 -9.42 3.67
CA TYR A 208 -10.27 -9.26 4.48
C TYR A 208 -10.03 -9.28 5.98
N ASN A 209 -9.16 -10.17 6.46
CA ASN A 209 -8.91 -10.34 7.90
C ASN A 209 -7.49 -10.85 8.20
N THR A 210 -7.21 -11.05 9.48
CA THR A 210 -5.90 -11.51 9.97
C THR A 210 -5.50 -12.90 9.47
N GLU A 211 -6.45 -13.79 9.15
CA GLU A 211 -6.15 -15.09 8.53
C GLU A 211 -5.51 -14.88 7.16
N GLU A 212 -6.12 -14.05 6.31
CA GLU A 212 -5.57 -13.74 4.99
C GLU A 212 -4.27 -12.94 5.07
N ALA A 213 -4.18 -11.98 6.00
CA ALA A 213 -2.96 -11.18 6.18
C ALA A 213 -1.74 -12.04 6.53
N LYS A 214 -1.89 -13.08 7.36
CA LYS A 214 -0.80 -14.01 7.69
C LYS A 214 -0.28 -14.79 6.49
N GLU A 215 -1.16 -15.03 5.52
CA GLU A 215 -0.86 -15.70 4.25
C GLU A 215 -0.57 -14.71 3.11
N THR A 216 -0.38 -13.43 3.43
CA THR A 216 -0.06 -12.39 2.45
C THR A 216 1.43 -12.08 2.43
N LYS A 217 2.02 -12.16 1.23
CA LYS A 217 3.34 -11.60 0.94
C LYS A 217 3.20 -10.19 0.37
N VAL A 218 4.12 -9.32 0.77
CA VAL A 218 4.21 -7.93 0.31
C VAL A 218 5.54 -7.76 -0.42
N ASP A 219 5.49 -7.52 -1.72
CA ASP A 219 6.68 -7.27 -2.53
C ASP A 219 6.87 -5.75 -2.69
N LEU A 220 7.99 -5.26 -2.15
CA LEU A 220 8.44 -3.88 -2.22
C LEU A 220 9.39 -3.70 -3.39
N PHE A 221 9.32 -2.54 -4.05
CA PHE A 221 10.21 -2.15 -5.15
C PHE A 221 10.18 -3.11 -6.36
N TYR A 222 9.00 -3.65 -6.67
CA TYR A 222 8.78 -4.46 -7.87
C TYR A 222 8.50 -3.58 -9.09
N ASP A 223 9.55 -2.91 -9.59
CA ASP A 223 9.44 -1.85 -10.59
C ASP A 223 9.57 -2.35 -12.03
N ASP A 224 10.30 -3.44 -12.22
CA ASP A 224 10.53 -4.10 -13.50
C ASP A 224 10.74 -5.62 -13.30
N GLU A 225 10.78 -6.37 -14.39
CA GLU A 225 10.93 -7.83 -14.38
C GLU A 225 12.26 -8.32 -13.81
N ASN A 226 13.31 -7.47 -13.84
CA ASN A 226 14.64 -7.83 -13.37
C ASN A 226 14.83 -7.54 -11.88
N CYS A 227 13.92 -6.81 -11.23
CA CYS A 227 14.05 -6.42 -9.82
C CYS A 227 14.26 -7.60 -8.87
N GLU A 228 13.67 -8.76 -9.17
CA GLU A 228 13.86 -9.99 -8.38
C GLU A 228 15.28 -10.54 -8.55
N GLN A 229 15.75 -10.69 -9.79
CA GLN A 229 17.09 -11.21 -10.10
C GLN A 229 18.20 -10.30 -9.56
N ASP A 230 17.99 -8.99 -9.64
CA ASP A 230 18.95 -7.97 -9.16
C ASP A 230 18.90 -7.78 -7.63
N GLY A 231 17.95 -8.43 -6.94
CA GLY A 231 17.76 -8.30 -5.50
C GLY A 231 17.23 -6.93 -5.03
N ARG A 232 16.76 -6.09 -5.96
CA ARG A 232 16.11 -4.79 -5.68
C ARG A 232 14.75 -5.00 -5.04
N MET A 233 13.98 -5.97 -5.54
CA MET A 233 12.71 -6.36 -4.94
C MET A 233 12.94 -7.01 -3.58
N LYS A 234 12.19 -6.58 -2.57
CA LYS A 234 12.19 -7.19 -1.24
C LYS A 234 10.81 -7.74 -0.93
N THR A 235 10.75 -8.96 -0.40
CA THR A 235 9.48 -9.57 0.02
C THR A 235 9.45 -9.69 1.53
N VAL A 236 8.35 -9.28 2.15
CA VAL A 236 8.05 -9.53 3.56
C VAL A 236 6.71 -10.22 3.70
N TRP A 237 6.47 -10.81 4.87
CA TRP A 237 5.15 -11.34 5.24
C TRP A 237 4.39 -10.31 6.06
N ALA A 238 3.10 -10.18 5.77
CA ALA A 238 2.19 -9.52 6.69
C ALA A 238 1.92 -10.42 7.91
N VAL A 239 1.51 -9.79 9.01
CA VAL A 239 1.37 -10.41 10.33
C VAL A 239 -0.09 -10.47 10.76
N GLU A 240 -0.81 -9.36 10.58
CA GLU A 240 -2.21 -9.24 10.96
C GLU A 240 -2.87 -8.03 10.27
N VAL A 241 -4.19 -7.99 10.30
CA VAL A 241 -4.97 -6.78 10.03
C VAL A 241 -5.04 -5.97 11.32
N LYS A 242 -4.62 -4.71 11.27
CA LYS A 242 -4.72 -3.78 12.42
C LYS A 242 -6.06 -3.09 12.47
N TRP A 243 -6.61 -2.81 11.30
CA TRP A 243 -7.87 -2.12 11.12
C TRP A 243 -8.42 -2.46 9.75
N ALA A 244 -9.72 -2.64 9.65
CA ALA A 244 -10.43 -2.82 8.41
C ALA A 244 -11.84 -2.25 8.54
N GLU A 245 -12.33 -1.68 7.45
CA GLU A 245 -13.64 -1.09 7.32
C GLU A 245 -14.24 -1.59 6.01
N SER A 246 -15.13 -2.57 6.11
CA SER A 246 -15.73 -3.22 4.94
C SER A 246 -16.54 -2.26 4.08
N ASP A 247 -17.21 -1.30 4.72
CA ASP A 247 -18.15 -0.39 4.05
C ASP A 247 -17.42 0.58 3.12
N ASN A 248 -16.21 0.99 3.52
CA ASN A 248 -15.30 1.82 2.72
C ASN A 248 -14.28 0.99 1.93
N ASP A 249 -14.42 -0.34 1.96
CA ASP A 249 -13.51 -1.29 1.34
C ASP A 249 -12.03 -1.01 1.67
N LEU A 250 -11.74 -0.68 2.92
CA LEU A 250 -10.43 -0.24 3.36
C LEU A 250 -9.84 -1.23 4.37
N CYS A 251 -8.57 -1.61 4.18
CA CYS A 251 -7.86 -2.50 5.09
C CYS A 251 -6.43 -2.03 5.34
N VAL A 252 -6.01 -2.13 6.60
CA VAL A 252 -4.65 -1.86 7.05
C VAL A 252 -4.01 -3.15 7.55
N ILE A 253 -3.01 -3.63 6.83
CA ILE A 253 -2.20 -4.79 7.21
C ILE A 253 -0.87 -4.35 7.84
N PHE A 254 -0.41 -5.12 8.82
CA PHE A 254 0.84 -4.88 9.54
C PHE A 254 1.94 -5.82 9.07
N CYS A 255 3.11 -5.26 8.78
CA CYS A 255 4.28 -5.97 8.25
C CYS A 255 5.48 -5.81 9.17
N VAL A 256 6.40 -6.78 9.11
CA VAL A 256 7.65 -6.79 9.89
C VAL A 256 8.82 -7.07 8.97
N THR A 257 9.94 -6.39 9.22
CA THR A 257 11.23 -6.73 8.61
C THR A 257 12.36 -6.70 9.64
N HIS A 258 13.32 -7.59 9.46
CA HIS A 258 14.61 -7.59 10.18
C HIS A 258 15.75 -7.02 9.33
N ASP A 259 15.51 -6.75 8.05
CA ASP A 259 16.48 -6.10 7.17
C ASP A 259 16.58 -4.62 7.55
N GLU A 260 17.72 -4.26 8.14
CA GLU A 260 18.02 -2.90 8.58
C GLU A 260 18.04 -1.91 7.41
N MET A 261 18.63 -2.28 6.28
CA MET A 261 18.68 -1.38 5.12
C MET A 261 17.28 -1.13 4.57
N LEU A 262 16.43 -2.17 4.55
CA LEU A 262 15.03 -2.03 4.16
C LEU A 262 14.25 -1.15 5.14
N GLY A 263 14.37 -1.41 6.44
CA GLY A 263 13.70 -0.62 7.48
C GLY A 263 14.08 0.85 7.41
N GLU A 264 15.38 1.16 7.34
CA GLU A 264 15.87 2.54 7.23
C GLU A 264 15.42 3.21 5.92
N ARG A 265 15.39 2.49 4.79
CA ARG A 265 14.87 3.02 3.52
C ARG A 265 13.41 3.44 3.64
N ILE A 266 12.54 2.58 4.20
CA ILE A 266 11.11 2.89 4.37
C ILE A 266 10.93 4.08 5.32
N ARG A 267 11.70 4.13 6.41
CA ARG A 267 11.67 5.24 7.38
C ARG A 267 12.00 6.56 6.69
N CYS A 268 13.10 6.60 5.93
CA CYS A 268 13.50 7.78 5.16
C CYS A 268 12.41 8.24 4.17
N LEU A 269 11.75 7.31 3.48
CA LEU A 269 10.64 7.63 2.56
C LEU A 269 9.46 8.28 3.32
N ILE A 270 9.12 7.81 4.51
CA ILE A 270 8.01 8.37 5.29
C ILE A 270 8.40 9.73 5.90
N GLU A 271 9.63 9.86 6.42
CA GLU A 271 10.13 11.11 6.99
C GLU A 271 10.21 12.23 5.95
N GLN A 272 10.69 11.93 4.74
CA GLN A 272 10.72 12.90 3.65
C GLN A 272 9.29 13.35 3.27
N TRP A 273 8.31 12.45 3.36
CA TRP A 273 6.92 12.74 3.00
C TRP A 273 6.33 13.72 4.01
N ASN A 274 6.54 13.43 5.29
CA ASN A 274 6.09 14.25 6.41
C ASN A 274 6.81 15.61 6.45
N SER A 275 8.11 15.65 6.14
CA SER A 275 8.91 16.89 6.14
C SER A 275 8.51 17.84 5.00
N GLY A 276 8.19 17.29 3.83
CA GLY A 276 7.76 18.06 2.66
C GLY A 276 6.41 18.76 2.81
N HIS A 277 5.66 18.48 3.89
CA HIS A 277 4.43 19.20 4.23
C HIS A 277 4.70 20.49 5.02
N SER A 278 5.82 20.59 5.76
CA SER A 278 6.05 21.72 6.66
C SER A 278 6.55 23.00 5.98
N GLN A 279 7.10 22.92 4.76
CA GLN A 279 7.80 24.06 4.15
C GLN A 279 6.98 24.85 3.10
N THR A 280 5.82 24.35 2.67
CA THR A 280 5.06 24.98 1.57
C THR A 280 3.95 25.94 2.03
N GLU A 281 3.71 26.09 3.33
CA GLU A 281 2.66 27.01 3.83
C GLU A 281 3.12 28.47 4.00
N SER A 282 4.43 28.77 3.92
CA SER A 282 4.94 30.08 4.33
C SER A 282 5.32 31.08 3.22
N GLU A 283 5.31 30.72 1.94
CA GLU A 283 5.76 31.64 0.87
C GLU A 283 4.72 31.80 -0.25
N GLY A 284 3.85 32.81 -0.06
CA GLY A 284 2.81 33.24 -1.00
C GLY A 284 3.36 33.84 -2.29
N THR A 285 3.82 32.99 -3.20
CA THR A 285 4.16 33.40 -4.58
C THR A 285 3.06 32.94 -5.52
N SER A 286 2.27 33.89 -6.04
CA SER A 286 1.23 33.62 -7.03
C SER A 286 1.88 33.18 -8.35
N VAL A 287 1.63 31.94 -8.74
CA VAL A 287 2.08 31.34 -10.00
C VAL A 287 1.06 31.66 -11.11
N PRO A 288 1.47 31.86 -12.38
CA PRO A 288 0.55 32.15 -13.47
C PRO A 288 -0.41 30.98 -13.73
N SER A 289 -1.70 31.29 -13.92
CA SER A 289 -2.76 30.33 -14.21
C SER A 289 -2.44 29.55 -15.50
N LEU A 290 -2.28 28.23 -15.37
CA LEU A 290 -2.34 27.33 -16.51
C LEU A 290 -3.69 26.64 -16.48
N ASP A 291 -4.51 26.94 -17.48
CA ASP A 291 -5.84 26.37 -17.69
C ASP A 291 -5.71 24.90 -18.12
N PHE A 292 -5.41 24.03 -17.16
CA PHE A 292 -5.84 22.64 -17.25
C PHE A 292 -7.29 22.63 -16.75
N GLY A 293 -8.23 22.85 -17.67
CA GLY A 293 -9.66 22.81 -17.37
C GLY A 293 -10.17 21.48 -16.77
N ASP A 294 -9.30 20.48 -16.53
CA ASP A 294 -9.66 19.17 -16.00
C ASP A 294 -8.68 18.72 -14.88
N LYS A 295 -9.23 18.34 -13.73
CA LYS A 295 -8.53 17.61 -12.66
C LYS A 295 -8.05 16.25 -13.19
N ALA A 296 -6.83 15.83 -12.84
CA ALA A 296 -6.29 14.52 -13.24
C ALA A 296 -6.15 13.57 -12.04
N ALA A 297 -6.42 12.30 -12.25
CA ALA A 297 -6.09 11.20 -11.34
C ALA A 297 -4.86 10.46 -11.87
N LEU A 298 -3.91 10.20 -10.98
CA LEU A 298 -2.78 9.32 -11.24
C LEU A 298 -2.90 8.10 -10.33
N VAL A 299 -2.80 6.91 -10.90
CA VAL A 299 -2.87 5.65 -10.16
C VAL A 299 -1.55 4.92 -10.34
N VAL A 300 -0.94 4.52 -9.21
CA VAL A 300 0.28 3.70 -9.21
C VAL A 300 -0.09 2.30 -8.76
N SER A 301 0.05 1.29 -9.62
CA SER A 301 -0.47 -0.05 -9.31
C SER A 301 0.33 -1.21 -9.89
N HIS A 302 -0.07 -2.43 -9.50
CA HIS A 302 0.43 -3.70 -10.04
C HIS A 302 -0.67 -4.44 -10.84
N PRO A 303 -1.06 -3.91 -12.01
CA PRO A 303 -2.11 -4.52 -12.84
C PRO A 303 -1.72 -5.96 -13.24
N HIS A 304 -2.64 -6.90 -13.06
CA HIS A 304 -2.47 -8.35 -13.23
C HIS A 304 -1.27 -8.93 -12.44
N GLY A 305 -0.81 -8.24 -11.38
CA GLY A 305 0.40 -8.59 -10.63
C GLY A 305 1.71 -8.31 -11.36
N GLN A 306 1.68 -7.59 -12.49
CA GLN A 306 2.85 -7.17 -13.26
C GLN A 306 3.73 -6.16 -12.50
N PRO A 307 4.95 -5.88 -12.98
CA PRO A 307 5.76 -4.80 -12.44
C PRO A 307 5.01 -3.47 -12.45
N LYS A 308 5.35 -2.61 -11.49
CA LYS A 308 4.63 -1.37 -11.20
C LYS A 308 4.40 -0.50 -12.44
N LYS A 309 3.15 -0.09 -12.62
CA LYS A 309 2.72 0.80 -13.71
C LYS A 309 2.07 2.06 -13.14
N ILE A 310 2.09 3.11 -13.94
CA ILE A 310 1.39 4.36 -13.69
C ILE A 310 0.37 4.56 -14.80
N SER A 311 -0.87 4.85 -14.42
CA SER A 311 -1.91 5.33 -15.34
C SER A 311 -2.35 6.73 -14.94
N VAL A 312 -2.75 7.52 -15.93
CA VAL A 312 -3.22 8.90 -15.76
C VAL A 312 -4.55 9.02 -16.46
N GLY A 313 -5.53 9.62 -15.81
CA GLY A 313 -6.84 9.91 -16.41
C GLY A 313 -7.47 11.15 -15.82
N LYS A 314 -8.63 11.53 -16.34
CA LYS A 314 -9.38 12.68 -15.81
C LYS A 314 -10.19 12.25 -14.59
N ILE A 315 -10.37 13.14 -13.63
CA ILE A 315 -11.37 12.98 -12.57
C ILE A 315 -12.71 13.46 -13.14
N SER A 316 -13.69 12.55 -13.20
CA SER A 316 -15.00 12.82 -13.79
C SER A 316 -15.97 13.44 -12.80
N LEU A 317 -15.91 13.02 -11.53
CA LEU A 317 -16.76 13.51 -10.46
C LEU A 317 -15.98 13.50 -9.15
N VAL A 318 -15.98 14.64 -8.46
CA VAL A 318 -15.65 14.69 -7.04
C VAL A 318 -16.99 14.80 -6.34
N THR A 319 -17.39 13.74 -5.65
CA THR A 319 -18.60 13.79 -4.82
C THR A 319 -18.27 14.64 -3.60
N ASP A 320 -18.68 15.91 -3.62
CA ASP A 320 -18.68 16.79 -2.44
C ASP A 320 -19.84 16.41 -1.49
N SER A 321 -20.00 15.11 -1.21
CA SER A 321 -20.95 14.63 -0.21
C SER A 321 -20.41 14.97 1.17
N CYS A 322 -21.20 15.77 1.88
CA CYS A 322 -21.15 16.09 3.31
C CYS A 322 -20.06 15.38 4.14
N VAL A 323 -19.02 16.15 4.45
CA VAL A 323 -18.11 16.11 5.62
C VAL A 323 -17.17 14.90 5.77
N ASP A 324 -17.50 13.68 5.34
CA ASP A 324 -16.69 12.50 5.74
C ASP A 324 -16.48 11.38 4.70
N GLU A 325 -17.12 11.42 3.52
CA GLU A 325 -16.96 10.40 2.48
C GLU A 325 -16.34 11.00 1.21
N PHE A 326 -15.01 11.13 1.21
CA PHE A 326 -14.27 11.57 0.02
C PHE A 326 -14.05 10.41 -0.94
N GLY A 327 -15.02 10.17 -1.82
CA GLY A 327 -14.84 9.40 -3.05
C GLY A 327 -14.39 10.28 -4.22
N CYS A 328 -13.67 9.72 -5.18
CA CYS A 328 -13.53 10.34 -6.50
C CYS A 328 -13.76 9.31 -7.60
N GLU A 329 -14.46 9.73 -8.64
CA GLU A 329 -14.55 8.96 -9.88
C GLU A 329 -13.49 9.47 -10.84
N TYR A 330 -12.81 8.54 -11.50
CA TYR A 330 -11.77 8.85 -12.46
C TYR A 330 -11.76 7.89 -13.64
N LEU A 331 -11.13 8.35 -14.71
CA LEU A 331 -10.97 7.64 -15.97
C LEU A 331 -9.55 7.07 -16.15
N ALA A 332 -8.70 7.12 -15.11
CA ALA A 332 -7.39 6.48 -15.15
C ALA A 332 -7.56 4.95 -15.31
N ALA A 333 -6.81 4.35 -16.23
CA ALA A 333 -6.92 2.93 -16.51
C ALA A 333 -6.52 2.07 -15.28
N THR A 334 -7.35 1.07 -14.98
CA THR A 334 -7.08 0.07 -13.94
C THR A 334 -7.43 -1.32 -14.46
N CYS A 335 -6.79 -2.35 -13.93
CA CYS A 335 -7.04 -3.75 -14.27
C CYS A 335 -7.21 -4.57 -12.96
N PRO A 336 -7.73 -5.80 -13.03
CA PRO A 336 -7.53 -6.76 -11.93
C PRO A 336 -6.09 -6.74 -11.43
N GLY A 337 -5.86 -6.74 -10.12
CA GLY A 337 -4.55 -6.49 -9.48
C GLY A 337 -4.30 -5.03 -9.08
N SER A 338 -5.02 -4.07 -9.66
CA SER A 338 -4.92 -2.65 -9.29
C SER A 338 -5.67 -2.30 -7.99
N SER A 339 -6.57 -3.15 -7.48
CA SER A 339 -7.27 -2.88 -6.21
C SER A 339 -6.28 -2.64 -5.06
N GLY A 340 -6.58 -1.64 -4.23
CA GLY A 340 -5.71 -1.19 -3.13
C GLY A 340 -4.63 -0.18 -3.55
N ALA A 341 -4.55 0.19 -4.83
CA ALA A 341 -3.58 1.17 -5.33
C ALA A 341 -3.86 2.59 -4.84
N PRO A 342 -2.83 3.40 -4.54
CA PRO A 342 -3.02 4.82 -4.26
C PRO A 342 -3.54 5.56 -5.50
N VAL A 343 -4.58 6.36 -5.30
CA VAL A 343 -5.11 7.32 -6.27
C VAL A 343 -4.68 8.72 -5.85
N ILE A 344 -4.05 9.44 -6.77
CA ILE A 344 -3.49 10.76 -6.52
C ILE A 344 -4.22 11.77 -7.39
N GLU A 345 -4.92 12.69 -6.75
CA GLU A 345 -5.49 13.84 -7.42
C GLU A 345 -4.40 14.89 -7.71
N ILE A 346 -4.20 15.20 -8.99
CA ILE A 346 -3.35 16.28 -9.46
C ILE A 346 -4.26 17.48 -9.77
N ARG A 347 -4.15 18.54 -8.97
CA ARG A 347 -4.82 19.83 -9.20
C ARG A 347 -3.83 20.84 -9.74
N THR A 348 -4.20 21.53 -10.81
CA THR A 348 -3.49 22.74 -11.25
C THR A 348 -4.02 23.91 -10.45
N VAL A 349 -3.13 24.56 -9.71
CA VAL A 349 -3.48 25.51 -8.65
C VAL A 349 -3.72 26.90 -9.25
N ASP A 350 -4.94 27.42 -9.14
CA ASP A 350 -5.22 28.88 -9.07
C ASP A 350 -5.64 29.33 -7.65
N GLU A 351 -5.93 28.39 -6.73
CA GLU A 351 -6.19 28.69 -5.32
C GLU A 351 -5.28 27.87 -4.39
N PRO A 352 -4.57 28.50 -3.43
CA PRO A 352 -3.80 27.79 -2.43
C PRO A 352 -4.78 27.05 -1.50
N ARG A 353 -5.03 25.78 -1.77
CA ARG A 353 -5.72 24.87 -0.85
C ARG A 353 -4.91 23.61 -0.66
N VAL A 354 -4.72 23.31 0.62
CA VAL A 354 -4.12 22.12 1.22
C VAL A 354 -4.64 20.88 0.48
N LEU A 355 -3.73 20.14 -0.17
CA LEU A 355 -4.00 18.80 -0.69
C LEU A 355 -4.74 18.00 0.39
N PRO A 356 -5.87 17.33 0.11
CA PRO A 356 -6.62 16.66 1.15
C PRO A 356 -5.69 15.76 1.94
N MET A 357 -5.62 16.15 3.21
CA MET A 357 -4.88 15.51 4.26
C MET A 357 -5.28 14.03 4.35
N TRP A 358 -4.27 13.14 4.30
CA TRP A 358 -4.20 11.96 5.17
C TRP A 358 -5.18 10.79 4.95
N GLY A 359 -5.79 10.66 3.78
CA GLY A 359 -6.38 9.37 3.34
C GLY A 359 -5.86 9.06 1.96
N ALA A 360 -4.93 8.10 1.82
CA ALA A 360 -4.67 7.56 0.49
C ALA A 360 -5.97 6.88 0.06
N GLN A 361 -6.72 7.53 -0.85
CA GLN A 361 -7.84 6.87 -1.51
C GLN A 361 -7.24 5.66 -2.21
N VAL A 362 -7.66 4.48 -1.76
CA VAL A 362 -7.28 3.25 -2.41
C VAL A 362 -8.32 2.93 -3.47
N HIS A 363 -7.86 2.53 -4.64
CA HIS A 363 -8.74 2.04 -5.68
C HIS A 363 -9.50 0.80 -5.19
N CYS A 364 -10.83 0.86 -5.17
CA CYS A 364 -11.70 -0.23 -4.72
C CYS A 364 -12.55 -0.87 -5.85
N GLY A 365 -12.24 -0.55 -7.12
CA GLY A 365 -13.04 -0.97 -8.28
C GLY A 365 -14.22 -0.03 -8.55
N THR A 366 -15.09 -0.42 -9.48
CA THR A 366 -16.31 0.35 -9.77
C THR A 366 -17.33 0.11 -8.68
N TYR A 367 -17.43 1.05 -7.73
CA TYR A 367 -18.52 1.08 -6.77
C TYR A 367 -19.81 1.49 -7.49
N VAL A 368 -20.51 0.51 -8.07
CA VAL A 368 -21.88 0.73 -8.56
C VAL A 368 -22.77 0.66 -7.33
N ASN A 369 -23.03 1.80 -6.71
CA ASN A 369 -23.95 1.87 -5.57
C ASN A 369 -25.35 1.49 -6.05
N ALA A 370 -25.69 0.21 -5.94
CA ALA A 370 -27.03 -0.28 -6.20
C ALA A 370 -27.88 0.04 -4.96
N ASP A 371 -28.68 1.11 -5.07
CA ASP A 371 -29.91 1.32 -4.30
C ASP A 371 -29.81 1.69 -2.79
N SER A 372 -28.87 2.55 -2.35
CA SER A 372 -28.91 3.08 -0.96
C SER A 372 -29.41 4.53 -0.85
N GLU A 373 -30.71 4.68 -0.53
CA GLU A 373 -31.29 5.92 0.02
C GLU A 373 -30.93 6.04 1.54
N PHE A 374 -29.80 6.69 1.83
CA PHE A 374 -29.36 7.31 3.12
C PHE A 374 -29.16 6.49 4.44
N GLY A 375 -27.92 6.59 4.97
CA GLY A 375 -27.53 6.74 6.40
C GLY A 375 -26.77 5.56 7.06
N PRO A 376 -25.89 5.75 8.10
CA PRO A 376 -25.60 6.95 8.91
C PRO A 376 -24.14 7.48 8.84
N TYR A 377 -23.99 8.75 9.26
CA TYR A 377 -22.79 9.60 9.29
C TYR A 377 -21.74 9.22 10.35
N PHE A 378 -20.44 9.33 10.01
CA PHE A 378 -19.33 9.30 10.97
C PHE A 378 -18.19 10.28 10.64
N ASN A 379 -17.71 10.99 11.66
CA ASN A 379 -16.77 12.10 11.58
C ASN A 379 -15.29 11.64 11.57
N PHE A 380 -14.54 11.97 10.52
CA PHE A 380 -13.18 11.52 10.23
C PHE A 380 -12.06 12.38 10.89
N SER A 381 -12.40 13.41 11.66
CA SER A 381 -11.41 14.42 12.10
C SER A 381 -10.60 14.11 13.38
N ASN A 382 -10.85 13.01 14.10
CA ASN A 382 -10.27 12.82 15.46
C ASN A 382 -9.30 11.64 15.66
N PHE A 383 -9.08 10.75 14.69
CA PHE A 383 -8.40 9.47 14.97
C PHE A 383 -7.02 9.28 14.34
N LEU A 384 -6.67 10.04 13.29
CA LEU A 384 -5.30 10.02 12.73
C LEU A 384 -4.28 10.81 13.58
N TYR A 385 -4.74 11.46 14.65
CA TYR A 385 -3.91 12.26 15.58
C TYR A 385 -3.99 11.81 17.05
N ARG A 386 -4.22 10.52 17.33
CA ARG A 386 -3.76 9.97 18.60
C ARG A 386 -2.38 9.36 18.40
N PRO A 387 -1.30 9.96 18.94
CA PRO A 387 -0.13 9.14 19.22
C PRO A 387 -0.65 7.98 20.05
N LEU A 388 -0.38 6.74 19.61
CA LEU A 388 -0.43 5.61 20.52
C LEU A 388 0.52 5.98 21.65
N LEU A 389 -0.02 6.51 22.75
CA LEU A 389 0.72 6.76 23.98
C LEU A 389 1.25 5.39 24.40
N THR A 390 2.48 5.12 24.01
CA THR A 390 3.27 4.07 24.61
C THR A 390 3.43 4.47 26.06
N ASN A 391 2.83 3.68 26.95
CA ASN A 391 3.24 3.69 28.34
C ASN A 391 4.74 3.40 28.34
N ALA A 392 5.55 4.43 28.55
CA ALA A 392 6.97 4.30 28.78
C ALA A 392 7.16 3.52 30.09
N CYS A 393 7.81 2.36 29.99
CA CYS A 393 8.49 1.72 31.11
C CYS A 393 9.95 2.14 31.09
#